data_AF-A0A353UA07-F1
#
_entry.id   AF-A0A353UA07-F1
#
_cell.length_a   1.000
_cell.length_b   1.000
_cell.length_c   1.000
_cell.angle_alpha   90.00
_cell.angle_beta   90.00
_cell.angle_gamma   90.00
#
_symmetry.space_group_name_H-M   'P 1'
#
loop_
_entity.id
_entity.type
_entity.pdbx_description
1 polymer ?
#
loop_
_entity_poly.entity_id
_entity_poly.type
_entity_poly.pdbx_seq_one_letter_code
_entity_poly.pdbx_strand_id
1 'polypeptide(L)'
;MSKIGHKIKQIPILKKLNQYQAMSVIWWSLLVAILPLLFSLLSIPVIVRVGLLFIIINCFISYHVGKLIEKLHLKFWWLLLLPILFCLIVMIRFANYNLLFGLIYLIFEIFGLMNKHIYN
;
A
#
# COMPACT_ATOMS: atom_id res chain seq x y z
N MET A 1 11.39 17.75 14.49
CA MET A 1 11.03 17.10 13.20
C MET A 1 12.00 17.57 12.12
N SER A 2 12.67 16.62 11.44
CA SER A 2 13.93 16.82 10.69
C SER A 2 13.81 17.78 9.48
N LYS A 3 14.82 18.67 9.31
CA LYS A 3 14.98 19.67 8.22
C LYS A 3 14.81 19.11 6.80
N ILE A 4 14.95 17.79 6.64
CA ILE A 4 14.87 17.07 5.37
C ILE A 4 13.43 17.04 4.82
N GLY A 5 12.43 16.86 5.68
CA GLY A 5 11.03 16.76 5.25
C GLY A 5 10.48 18.05 4.62
N HIS A 6 10.99 19.21 5.06
CA HIS A 6 10.58 20.52 4.54
C HIS A 6 11.14 20.77 3.13
N LYS A 7 12.36 20.31 2.84
CA LYS A 7 12.96 20.41 1.50
C LYS A 7 12.26 19.50 0.49
N ILE A 8 11.87 18.29 0.88
CA ILE A 8 11.14 17.36 0.01
C ILE A 8 9.75 17.92 -0.37
N LYS A 9 9.05 18.57 0.58
CA LYS A 9 7.76 19.23 0.32
C LYS A 9 7.83 20.47 -0.58
N GLN A 10 9.00 21.11 -0.69
CA GLN A 10 9.18 22.33 -1.49
C GLN A 10 9.46 22.06 -2.98
N ILE A 11 9.66 20.81 -3.39
CA ILE A 11 9.81 20.46 -4.80
C ILE A 11 8.47 20.76 -5.51
N PRO A 12 8.44 21.62 -6.55
CA PRO A 12 7.20 22.09 -7.16
C PRO A 12 6.35 20.95 -7.76
N ILE A 13 7.01 19.89 -8.23
CA ILE A 13 6.37 18.68 -8.78
C ILE A 13 5.63 17.90 -7.67
N LEU A 14 6.27 17.71 -6.50
CA LEU A 14 5.65 17.04 -5.36
C LEU A 14 4.49 17.85 -4.77
N LYS A 15 4.63 19.19 -4.74
CA LYS A 15 3.54 20.07 -4.30
C LYS A 15 2.33 19.97 -5.21
N LYS A 16 2.52 19.92 -6.54
CA LYS A 16 1.43 19.79 -7.53
C LYS A 16 0.78 18.41 -7.52
N LEU A 17 1.56 17.34 -7.34
CA LEU A 17 1.02 15.97 -7.23
C LEU A 17 0.25 15.75 -5.92
N ASN A 18 0.74 16.32 -4.82
CA ASN A 18 0.10 16.20 -3.50
C ASN A 18 -1.13 17.11 -3.33
N GLN A 19 -1.52 17.85 -4.37
CA GLN A 19 -2.83 18.53 -4.42
C GLN A 19 -3.98 17.54 -4.68
N TYR A 20 -3.69 16.39 -5.29
CA TYR A 20 -4.70 15.37 -5.53
C TYR A 20 -4.94 14.54 -4.27
N GLN A 21 -6.20 14.44 -3.84
CA GLN A 21 -6.61 13.66 -2.68
C GLN A 21 -6.17 12.18 -2.79
N ALA A 22 -6.15 11.63 -4.00
CA ALA A 22 -5.72 10.25 -4.26
C ALA A 22 -4.21 10.00 -4.04
N MET A 23 -3.39 11.05 -3.90
CA MET A 23 -1.93 10.90 -3.78
C MET A 23 -1.54 10.09 -2.53
N SER A 24 -2.31 10.18 -1.44
CA SER A 24 -2.06 9.38 -0.24
C SER A 24 -2.19 7.87 -0.50
N VAL A 25 -3.17 7.45 -1.30
CA VAL A 25 -3.36 6.05 -1.69
C VAL A 25 -2.20 5.57 -2.55
N ILE A 26 -1.75 6.41 -3.49
CA ILE A 26 -0.59 6.11 -4.35
C ILE A 26 0.67 5.92 -3.52
N TRP A 27 0.94 6.80 -2.55
CA TRP A 27 2.11 6.67 -1.68
C TRP A 27 2.11 5.37 -0.87
N TRP A 28 0.97 5.00 -0.28
CA TRP A 28 0.84 3.73 0.44
C TRP A 28 1.00 2.52 -0.47
N SER A 29 0.43 2.57 -1.66
CA SER A 29 0.54 1.48 -2.66
C SER A 29 1.99 1.31 -3.13
N LEU A 30 2.70 2.42 -3.40
CA LEU A 30 4.13 2.41 -3.71
C LEU A 30 4.96 1.86 -2.56
N LEU A 31 4.63 2.21 -1.32
CA LEU A 31 5.33 1.71 -0.14
C LEU A 31 5.22 0.18 -0.05
N VAL A 32 4.02 -0.38 -0.24
CA VAL A 32 3.78 -1.83 -0.27
C VAL A 32 4.51 -2.53 -1.42
N ALA A 33 4.67 -1.87 -2.56
CA ALA A 33 5.41 -2.39 -3.71
C ALA A 33 6.95 -2.37 -3.47
N ILE A 34 7.47 -1.33 -2.83
CA ILE A 34 8.92 -1.13 -2.64
C ILE A 34 9.47 -1.91 -1.44
N LEU A 35 8.71 -2.03 -0.34
CA LEU A 35 9.13 -2.73 0.88
C LEU A 35 9.65 -4.17 0.62
N PRO A 36 8.94 -5.01 -0.14
CA PRO A 36 9.41 -6.35 -0.50
C PRO A 36 10.77 -6.32 -1.20
N LEU A 37 10.97 -5.38 -2.13
CA LEU A 37 12.21 -5.23 -2.88
C LEU A 37 13.37 -4.83 -1.97
N LEU A 38 13.14 -3.88 -1.05
CA LEU A 38 14.13 -3.47 -0.05
C LEU A 38 14.53 -4.62 0.86
N PHE A 39 13.55 -5.39 1.35
CA PHE A 39 13.82 -6.54 2.21
C PHE A 39 14.54 -7.66 1.44
N SER A 40 14.23 -7.82 0.15
CA SER A 40 14.98 -8.73 -0.72
C SER A 40 16.41 -8.26 -0.97
N LEU A 41 16.67 -6.96 -1.01
CA LEU A 41 18.01 -6.40 -1.19
C LEU A 41 18.86 -6.57 0.07
N LEU A 42 18.24 -6.45 1.25
CA LEU A 42 18.87 -6.67 2.56
C LEU A 42 19.07 -8.16 2.91
N SER A 43 18.79 -9.09 1.98
CA SER A 43 18.91 -10.54 2.18
C SER A 43 18.14 -11.08 3.40
N ILE A 44 16.99 -10.46 3.72
CA ILE A 44 16.15 -10.88 4.85
C ILE A 44 15.54 -12.26 4.56
N PRO A 45 15.45 -13.17 5.56
CA PRO A 45 14.89 -14.50 5.38
C PRO A 45 13.50 -14.47 4.74
N VAL A 46 13.22 -15.44 3.87
CA VAL A 46 11.93 -15.57 3.17
C VAL A 46 10.77 -15.64 4.18
N ILE A 47 10.95 -16.39 5.27
CA ILE A 47 9.92 -16.57 6.31
C ILE A 47 9.51 -15.23 6.94
N VAL A 48 10.46 -14.33 7.17
CA VAL A 48 10.22 -13.00 7.76
C VAL A 48 9.52 -12.09 6.75
N ARG A 49 9.93 -12.13 5.47
CA ARG A 49 9.28 -11.35 4.41
C ARG A 49 7.81 -11.76 4.23
N VAL A 50 7.51 -13.06 4.22
CA VAL A 50 6.13 -13.52 4.05
C VAL A 50 5.33 -13.31 5.35
N GLY A 51 5.84 -13.76 6.50
CA GLY A 51 5.12 -13.73 7.76
C GLY A 51 4.93 -12.33 8.34
N LEU A 52 6.00 -11.52 8.39
CA LEU A 52 5.92 -10.19 8.99
C LEU A 52 5.48 -9.15 7.96
N LEU A 53 6.12 -9.13 6.79
CA LEU A 53 5.91 -8.03 5.84
C LEU A 53 4.65 -8.24 5.00
N PHE A 54 4.44 -9.42 4.42
CA PHE A 54 3.26 -9.67 3.57
C PHE A 54 2.00 -9.87 4.41
N ILE A 55 2.06 -10.67 5.47
CA ILE A 55 0.85 -10.91 6.28
C ILE A 55 0.56 -9.72 7.18
N ILE A 56 1.49 -9.30 8.06
CA ILE A 56 1.15 -8.32 9.10
C ILE A 56 1.15 -6.89 8.54
N ILE A 57 2.29 -6.43 8.02
CA ILE A 57 2.47 -5.03 7.62
C ILE A 57 1.57 -4.68 6.43
N ASN A 58 1.60 -5.47 5.36
CA ASN A 58 0.84 -5.15 4.16
C ASN A 58 -0.67 -5.26 4.36
N CYS A 59 -1.18 -6.22 5.16
CA CYS A 59 -2.62 -6.27 5.46
C CYS A 59 -3.06 -5.04 6.29
N PHE A 60 -2.24 -4.61 7.25
CA PHE A 60 -2.54 -3.38 8.01
C PHE A 60 -2.58 -2.14 7.11
N ILE A 61 -1.61 -2.02 6.19
CA ILE A 61 -1.57 -0.92 5.23
C ILE A 61 -2.79 -0.98 4.30
N SER A 62 -3.12 -2.15 3.78
CA SER A 62 -4.29 -2.37 2.93
C SER A 62 -5.57 -1.93 3.66
N TYR A 63 -5.81 -2.38 4.89
CA TYR A 63 -6.96 -1.90 5.67
C TYR A 63 -6.98 -0.37 5.81
N HIS A 64 -5.82 0.24 6.08
CA HIS A 64 -5.70 1.70 6.15
C HIS A 64 -6.00 2.39 4.82
N VAL A 65 -5.56 1.83 3.69
CA VAL A 65 -5.84 2.34 2.35
C VAL A 65 -7.34 2.28 2.05
N GLY A 66 -8.03 1.19 2.39
CA GLY A 66 -9.48 1.10 2.27
C GLY A 66 -10.21 2.21 3.02
N LYS A 67 -9.80 2.47 4.27
CA LYS A 67 -10.33 3.56 5.08
C LYS A 67 -10.02 4.95 4.51
N LEU A 68 -8.84 5.13 3.91
CA LEU A 68 -8.46 6.38 3.24
C LEU A 68 -9.31 6.61 1.99
N ILE A 69 -9.57 5.58 1.18
CA ILE A 69 -10.42 5.65 0.00
C ILE A 69 -11.83 6.12 0.38
N GLU A 70 -12.39 5.54 1.44
CA GLU A 70 -13.70 5.94 1.97
C GLU A 70 -13.68 7.39 2.48
N LYS A 71 -12.68 7.76 3.31
CA LYS A 71 -12.54 9.11 3.88
C LYS A 71 -12.36 10.19 2.81
N LEU A 72 -11.69 9.87 1.71
CA LEU A 72 -11.40 10.77 0.61
C LEU A 72 -12.47 10.72 -0.49
N HIS A 73 -13.55 9.94 -0.29
CA HIS A 73 -14.63 9.74 -1.28
C HIS A 73 -14.13 9.37 -2.68
N LEU A 74 -13.08 8.54 -2.74
CA LEU A 74 -12.49 8.11 -4.00
C LEU A 74 -13.35 7.02 -4.66
N LYS A 75 -13.23 6.91 -5.99
CA LYS A 75 -13.94 5.86 -6.75
C LYS A 75 -13.47 4.46 -6.33
N PHE A 76 -14.39 3.51 -6.37
CA PHE A 76 -14.14 2.10 -6.03
C PHE A 76 -12.93 1.48 -6.76
N TRP A 77 -12.67 1.88 -8.01
CA TRP A 77 -11.51 1.43 -8.80
C TRP A 77 -10.16 1.67 -8.13
N TRP A 78 -10.05 2.61 -7.19
CA TRP A 78 -8.80 2.86 -6.44
C TRP A 78 -8.41 1.70 -5.52
N LEU A 79 -9.34 0.81 -5.14
CA LEU A 79 -9.05 -0.42 -4.40
C LEU A 79 -8.22 -1.42 -5.20
N LEU A 80 -8.18 -1.31 -6.52
CA LEU A 80 -7.40 -2.23 -7.34
C LEU A 80 -5.93 -1.81 -7.41
N LEU A 81 -5.59 -0.56 -7.06
CA LEU A 81 -4.26 0.00 -7.27
C LEU A 81 -3.18 -0.76 -6.47
N LEU A 82 -3.37 -0.89 -5.17
CA LEU A 82 -2.43 -1.56 -4.27
C LEU A 82 -2.27 -3.06 -4.59
N PRO A 83 -3.34 -3.87 -4.72
CA PRO A 83 -3.20 -5.28 -5.01
C PRO A 83 -2.60 -5.54 -6.39
N ILE A 84 -2.96 -4.76 -7.42
CA ILE A 84 -2.34 -4.90 -8.76
C ILE A 84 -0.85 -4.56 -8.71
N LEU A 85 -0.46 -3.45 -8.07
CA LEU A 85 0.95 -3.06 -7.94
C LEU A 85 1.76 -4.13 -7.20
N PHE A 86 1.21 -4.68 -6.13
CA PHE A 86 1.85 -5.77 -5.41
C PHE A 86 2.02 -7.02 -6.27
N CYS A 87 0.97 -7.44 -6.99
CA CYS A 87 1.04 -8.58 -7.89
C CYS A 87 2.10 -8.39 -8.98
N LEU A 88 2.21 -7.19 -9.57
CA LEU A 88 3.25 -6.89 -10.57
C LEU A 88 4.66 -7.07 -10.00
N ILE A 89 4.92 -6.58 -8.78
CA ILE A 89 6.21 -6.76 -8.13
C ILE A 89 6.49 -8.24 -7.80
N VAL A 90 5.47 -8.96 -7.35
CA VAL A 90 5.58 -10.40 -7.06
C VAL A 90 5.96 -11.16 -8.32
N MET A 91 5.30 -10.90 -9.45
CA MET A 91 5.61 -11.57 -10.72
C MET A 91 7.05 -11.38 -11.19
N ILE A 92 7.66 -10.22 -10.89
CA ILE A 92 9.02 -9.91 -11.34
C ILE A 92 10.08 -10.64 -10.52
N ARG A 93 9.89 -10.77 -9.19
CA ARG A 93 11.00 -11.14 -8.28
C ARG A 93 10.68 -12.18 -7.23
N PHE A 94 9.41 -12.53 -7.03
CA PHE A 94 8.97 -13.43 -5.96
C PHE A 94 8.22 -14.63 -6.51
N ALA A 95 8.01 -15.63 -5.66
CA ALA A 95 7.29 -16.83 -6.06
C ALA A 95 5.79 -16.56 -6.28
N ASN A 96 5.21 -17.24 -7.28
CA ASN A 96 3.83 -17.05 -7.72
C ASN A 96 2.77 -17.31 -6.62
N TYR A 97 3.05 -18.15 -5.63
CA TYR A 97 2.11 -18.36 -4.51
C TYR A 97 1.85 -17.08 -3.70
N ASN A 98 2.76 -16.09 -3.76
CA ASN A 98 2.55 -14.80 -3.10
C ASN A 98 1.49 -13.94 -3.80
N LEU A 99 1.06 -14.27 -5.02
CA LEU A 99 -0.02 -13.55 -5.72
C LEU A 99 -1.34 -13.62 -4.95
N LEU A 100 -1.55 -14.68 -4.17
CA LEU A 100 -2.72 -14.83 -3.31
C LEU A 100 -2.83 -13.66 -2.30
N PHE A 101 -1.71 -13.09 -1.87
CA PHE A 101 -1.72 -11.93 -0.98
C PHE A 101 -2.34 -10.70 -1.62
N GLY A 102 -2.26 -10.53 -2.95
CA GLY A 102 -2.97 -9.45 -3.63
C GLY A 102 -4.49 -9.54 -3.42
N LEU A 103 -5.04 -10.75 -3.46
CA LEU A 103 -6.47 -10.98 -3.20
C LEU A 103 -6.81 -10.75 -1.72
N ILE A 104 -5.93 -11.20 -0.80
CA ILE A 104 -6.08 -10.94 0.63
C ILE A 104 -6.10 -9.43 0.90
N TYR A 105 -5.18 -8.66 0.32
CA TYR A 105 -5.17 -7.21 0.47
C TYR A 105 -6.44 -6.56 -0.07
N LEU A 106 -6.98 -7.02 -1.20
CA LEU A 106 -8.25 -6.49 -1.69
C LEU A 106 -9.38 -6.69 -0.67
N ILE A 107 -9.45 -7.86 -0.02
CA ILE A 107 -10.43 -8.13 1.04
C ILE A 107 -10.26 -7.18 2.22
N PHE A 108 -9.02 -6.97 2.69
CA PHE A 108 -8.73 -6.05 3.79
C PHE A 108 -9.06 -4.59 3.44
N GLU A 109 -8.83 -4.16 2.20
CA GLU A 109 -9.22 -2.83 1.74
C GLU A 109 -10.74 -2.67 1.73
N ILE A 110 -11.49 -3.69 1.28
CA ILE A 110 -12.95 -3.69 1.32
C ILE A 110 -13.45 -3.57 2.77
N PHE A 111 -12.86 -4.33 3.71
CA PHE A 111 -13.18 -4.18 5.13
C PHE A 111 -12.88 -2.78 5.65
N GLY A 112 -11.77 -2.18 5.25
CA GLY A 112 -11.41 -0.81 5.59
C GLY A 112 -12.42 0.21 5.04
N LEU A 113 -12.93 -0.03 3.84
CA LEU A 113 -13.95 0.81 3.19
C LEU A 113 -15.34 0.66 3.83
N MET A 114 -15.67 -0.53 4.34
CA MET A 114 -16.94 -0.80 5.03
C MET A 114 -16.92 -0.42 6.52
N ASN A 115 -15.81 0.10 7.05
CA ASN A 115 -15.62 0.32 8.49
C ASN A 115 -16.71 1.18 9.14
N LYS A 116 -17.33 2.14 8.44
CA LYS A 116 -18.45 2.93 8.99
C LYS A 116 -19.80 2.20 9.00
N HIS A 117 -19.97 1.16 8.20
CA HIS A 117 -21.22 0.39 8.14
C HIS A 117 -21.26 -0.79 9.11
N ILE A 118 -20.12 -1.17 9.69
CA ILE A 118 -20.00 -2.34 10.58
C ILE A 118 -20.18 -1.96 12.06
N TYR A 119 -19.87 -0.72 12.43
CA TYR A 119 -19.90 -0.23 13.83
C TYR A 119 -20.99 0.81 14.11
N ASN A 120 -21.94 0.98 13.20
CA ASN A 120 -23.17 1.77 13.38
C ASN A 120 -24.37 0.82 13.47
#